data_AF-A0A8J7GAC0-F1
#
_entry.id   AF-A0A8J7GAC0-F1
#
_cell.length_a   1.000
_cell.length_b   1.000
_cell.length_c   1.000
_cell.angle_alpha   90.00
_cell.angle_beta   90.00
_cell.angle_gamma   90.00
#
_symmetry.space_group_name_H-M   'P 1'
#
loop_
_entity.id
_entity.type
_entity.pdbx_description
1 polymer ?
#
loop_
_entity_poly.entity_id
_entity_poly.type
_entity_poly.pdbx_seq_one_letter_code
_entity_poly.pdbx_strand_id
1 'polypeptide(L)'
;MQPKKKATIAASQAEAEYLLTDYCESIDFNPQWTTPEKWAASLRIACNPKEGVEIAQGTLLTDMMEVQQAAARTARQVASLPAFTNLCTSLNAAAAFNGQHVQHILTHCRDRYISGGSVNLGYGVVFTRANYTALQALWTQAATPARQGVPVAFFTAFDSGVPQNKAALGKGSVGATLAKREWQGNLFVRIGNVRFNMHIDIDK
;
A
#
# COMPACT_ATOMS: atom_id res chain seq x y z
N MET A 1 -34.07 -17.62 -8.84
CA MET A 1 -33.98 -16.72 -7.66
C MET A 1 -33.59 -17.58 -6.47
N GLN A 2 -32.42 -17.37 -5.87
CA GLN A 2 -32.13 -17.99 -4.59
C GLN A 2 -33.03 -17.36 -3.52
N PRO A 3 -33.65 -18.14 -2.63
CA PRO A 3 -34.43 -17.59 -1.53
C PRO A 3 -33.50 -16.74 -0.66
N LYS A 4 -33.82 -15.44 -0.52
CA LYS A 4 -33.14 -14.57 0.44
C LYS A 4 -33.37 -15.19 1.82
N LYS A 5 -32.30 -15.69 2.46
CA LYS A 5 -32.32 -16.03 3.89
C LYS A 5 -32.94 -14.83 4.63
N LYS A 6 -33.97 -15.07 5.45
CA LYS A 6 -34.50 -14.03 6.34
C LYS A 6 -33.35 -13.62 7.26
N ALA A 7 -33.07 -12.32 7.33
CA ALA A 7 -32.08 -11.78 8.25
C ALA A 7 -32.53 -12.11 9.68
N THR A 8 -31.60 -12.55 10.52
CA THR A 8 -31.85 -12.77 11.94
C THR A 8 -31.91 -11.40 12.59
N ILE A 9 -33.01 -11.07 13.27
CA ILE A 9 -33.19 -9.78 13.93
C ILE A 9 -33.14 -10.02 15.44
N ALA A 10 -32.26 -9.31 16.14
CA ALA A 10 -32.26 -9.34 17.59
C ALA A 10 -33.53 -8.64 18.12
N ALA A 11 -34.26 -9.28 19.03
CA ALA A 11 -35.49 -8.75 19.61
C ALA A 11 -35.22 -7.63 20.62
N SER A 12 -33.99 -7.49 21.11
CA SER A 12 -33.57 -6.44 22.02
C SER A 12 -32.09 -6.11 21.86
N GLN A 13 -31.69 -4.95 22.40
CA GLN A 13 -30.29 -4.57 22.46
C GLN A 13 -29.44 -5.54 23.29
N ALA A 14 -30.01 -6.13 24.35
CA ALA A 14 -29.32 -7.14 25.17
C ALA A 14 -29.10 -8.44 24.40
N GLU A 15 -30.06 -8.86 23.59
CA GLU A 15 -29.89 -10.02 22.70
C GLU A 15 -28.87 -9.72 21.60
N ALA A 16 -28.89 -8.52 21.02
CA ALA A 16 -27.87 -8.09 20.07
C ALA A 16 -26.46 -8.13 20.69
N GLU A 17 -26.31 -7.64 21.91
CA GLU A 17 -25.03 -7.65 22.61
C GLU A 17 -24.52 -9.06 22.86
N TYR A 18 -25.38 -9.99 23.28
CA TYR A 18 -25.04 -11.40 23.41
C TYR A 18 -24.58 -12.01 22.09
N LEU A 19 -25.39 -11.87 21.02
CA LEU A 19 -25.10 -12.45 19.71
C LEU A 19 -23.83 -11.89 19.06
N LEU A 20 -23.58 -10.59 19.21
CA LEU A 20 -22.39 -9.95 18.65
C LEU A 20 -21.14 -10.25 19.48
N THR A 21 -21.25 -10.39 20.80
CA THR A 21 -20.11 -10.81 21.64
C THR A 21 -19.71 -12.25 21.36
N ASP A 22 -20.68 -13.16 21.26
CA ASP A 22 -20.44 -14.57 20.86
C ASP A 22 -19.78 -14.64 19.47
N TYR A 23 -20.25 -13.83 18.51
CA TYR A 23 -19.62 -13.74 17.20
C TYR A 23 -18.18 -13.22 17.27
N CYS A 24 -17.92 -12.16 18.05
CA CYS A 24 -16.58 -11.63 18.28
C CYS A 24 -15.62 -12.70 18.84
N GLU A 25 -16.06 -13.49 19.82
CA GLU A 25 -15.29 -14.62 20.35
C GLU A 25 -15.01 -15.68 19.27
N SER A 26 -15.99 -16.00 18.42
CA SER A 26 -15.85 -16.99 17.35
C SER A 26 -14.81 -16.63 16.28
N ILE A 27 -14.51 -15.33 16.11
CA ILE A 27 -13.52 -14.81 15.16
C ILE A 27 -12.24 -14.30 15.85
N ASP A 28 -12.07 -14.54 17.14
CA ASP A 28 -10.96 -14.05 17.97
C ASP A 28 -10.79 -12.51 17.87
N PHE A 29 -11.91 -11.79 17.82
CA PHE A 29 -11.96 -10.33 17.80
C PHE A 29 -12.34 -9.81 19.18
N ASN A 30 -11.48 -8.98 19.78
CA ASN A 30 -11.81 -8.33 21.05
C ASN A 30 -12.74 -7.13 20.80
N PRO A 31 -13.98 -7.11 21.34
CA PRO A 31 -14.91 -5.99 21.17
C PRO A 31 -14.36 -4.64 21.61
N GLN A 32 -13.39 -4.61 22.52
CA GLN A 32 -12.71 -3.38 22.97
C GLN A 32 -11.84 -2.73 21.88
N TRP A 33 -11.55 -3.44 20.79
CA TRP A 33 -10.87 -2.86 19.63
C TRP A 33 -11.81 -2.00 18.77
N THR A 34 -13.11 -2.11 19.01
CA THR A 34 -14.13 -1.23 18.43
C THR A 34 -14.37 -0.05 19.37
N THR A 35 -14.56 1.15 18.80
CA THR A 35 -14.91 2.32 19.64
C THR A 35 -16.33 2.16 20.19
N PRO A 36 -16.67 2.78 21.34
CA PRO A 36 -18.02 2.71 21.90
C PRO A 36 -19.11 3.10 20.89
N GLU A 37 -18.83 4.07 20.00
CA GLU A 37 -19.77 4.53 18.98
C GLU A 37 -19.98 3.48 17.88
N LYS A 38 -18.90 2.83 17.41
CA LYS A 38 -18.98 1.76 16.41
C LYS A 38 -19.67 0.50 16.98
N TRP A 39 -19.44 0.20 18.27
CA TRP A 39 -20.13 -0.90 18.95
C TRP A 39 -21.64 -0.61 19.07
N ALA A 40 -22.00 0.58 19.55
CA ALA A 40 -23.40 1.00 19.63
C ALA A 40 -24.09 1.04 18.25
N ALA A 41 -23.36 1.38 17.18
CA ALA A 41 -23.88 1.28 15.82
C ALA A 41 -24.16 -0.17 15.41
N SER A 42 -23.24 -1.10 15.69
CA SER A 42 -23.41 -2.53 15.39
C SER A 42 -24.62 -3.13 16.13
N LEU A 43 -24.83 -2.75 17.40
CA LEU A 43 -26.03 -3.15 18.15
C LEU A 43 -27.33 -2.62 17.50
N ARG A 44 -27.34 -1.37 17.04
CA ARG A 44 -28.51 -0.81 16.33
C ARG A 44 -28.80 -1.52 15.02
N ILE A 45 -27.75 -1.89 14.26
CA ILE A 45 -27.87 -2.65 13.00
C ILE A 45 -28.47 -4.03 13.28
N ALA A 46 -28.00 -4.72 14.33
CA ALA A 46 -28.50 -6.05 14.70
C ALA A 46 -30.00 -6.07 15.07
N CYS A 47 -30.49 -4.99 15.67
CA CYS A 47 -31.91 -4.80 15.98
C CYS A 47 -32.74 -4.25 14.80
N ASN A 48 -32.11 -3.85 13.69
CA ASN A 48 -32.80 -3.21 12.57
C ASN A 48 -33.48 -4.26 11.67
N PRO A 49 -34.80 -4.18 11.45
CA PRO A 49 -35.53 -5.16 10.64
C PRO A 49 -35.14 -5.20 9.16
N LYS A 50 -34.41 -4.19 8.67
CA LYS A 50 -33.90 -4.16 7.28
C LYS A 50 -32.49 -4.75 7.14
N GLU A 51 -31.75 -4.86 8.24
CA GLU A 51 -30.32 -5.22 8.22
C GLU A 51 -30.08 -6.52 8.98
N GLY A 52 -30.36 -6.54 10.28
CA GLY A 52 -30.22 -7.71 11.14
C GLY A 52 -28.79 -8.01 11.58
N VAL A 53 -28.67 -9.10 12.33
CA VAL A 53 -27.45 -9.58 12.98
C VAL A 53 -26.35 -9.86 11.96
N GLU A 54 -26.66 -10.44 10.80
CA GLU A 54 -25.65 -10.79 9.80
C GLU A 54 -24.93 -9.56 9.23
N ILE A 55 -25.62 -8.43 9.07
CA ILE A 55 -25.00 -7.17 8.62
C ILE A 55 -24.15 -6.56 9.74
N ALA A 56 -24.61 -6.64 10.99
CA ALA A 56 -23.82 -6.21 12.14
C ALA A 56 -22.53 -7.02 12.28
N GLN A 57 -22.61 -8.35 12.11
CA GLN A 57 -21.43 -9.24 12.07
C GLN A 57 -20.48 -8.88 10.91
N GLY A 58 -21.02 -8.56 9.73
CA GLY A 58 -20.21 -8.07 8.59
C GLY A 58 -19.48 -6.75 8.88
N THR A 59 -20.13 -5.85 9.63
CA THR A 59 -19.52 -4.59 10.09
C THR A 59 -18.37 -4.87 11.05
N LEU A 60 -18.57 -5.73 12.05
CA LEU A 60 -17.52 -6.11 13.02
C LEU A 60 -16.34 -6.83 12.35
N LEU A 61 -16.61 -7.69 11.37
CA LEU A 61 -15.56 -8.33 10.57
C LEU A 61 -14.75 -7.29 9.79
N THR A 62 -15.41 -6.28 9.22
CA THR A 62 -14.75 -5.17 8.53
C THR A 62 -13.88 -4.37 9.49
N ASP A 63 -14.39 -4.03 10.67
CA ASP A 63 -13.63 -3.34 11.72
C ASP A 63 -12.40 -4.14 12.15
N MET A 64 -12.53 -5.46 12.36
CA MET A 64 -11.40 -6.34 12.65
C MET A 64 -10.34 -6.28 11.56
N MET A 65 -10.75 -6.38 10.29
CA MET A 65 -9.84 -6.26 9.15
C MET A 65 -9.15 -4.89 9.12
N GLU A 66 -9.86 -3.80 9.43
CA GLU A 66 -9.29 -2.45 9.51
C GLU A 66 -8.24 -2.34 10.62
N VAL A 67 -8.52 -2.89 11.82
CA VAL A 67 -7.60 -2.91 12.96
C VAL A 67 -6.34 -3.72 12.63
N GLN A 68 -6.50 -4.93 12.07
CA GLN A 68 -5.36 -5.76 11.65
C GLN A 68 -4.53 -5.07 10.57
N GLN A 69 -5.17 -4.43 9.59
CA GLN A 69 -4.47 -3.65 8.57
C GLN A 69 -3.75 -2.44 9.19
N ALA A 70 -4.34 -1.77 10.18
CA ALA A 70 -3.71 -0.65 10.89
C ALA A 70 -2.47 -1.12 11.66
N ALA A 71 -2.56 -2.23 12.39
CA ALA A 71 -1.42 -2.84 13.09
C ALA A 71 -0.30 -3.22 12.10
N ALA A 72 -0.65 -3.83 10.96
CA ALA A 72 0.31 -4.17 9.91
C ALA A 72 0.97 -2.91 9.30
N ARG A 73 0.20 -1.84 9.05
CA ARG A 73 0.74 -0.54 8.59
C ARG A 73 1.75 0.02 9.60
N THR A 74 1.39 0.05 10.87
CA THR A 74 2.27 0.51 11.96
C THR A 74 3.56 -0.32 12.03
N ALA A 75 3.45 -1.65 11.99
CA ALA A 75 4.61 -2.54 12.01
C ALA A 75 5.56 -2.28 10.82
N ARG A 76 5.02 -2.11 9.60
CA ARG A 76 5.82 -1.78 8.41
C ARG A 76 6.46 -0.39 8.50
N GLN A 77 5.75 0.58 9.07
CA GLN A 77 6.29 1.92 9.28
C GLN A 77 7.46 1.88 10.25
N VAL A 78 7.31 1.23 11.41
CA VAL A 78 8.36 1.07 12.42
C VAL A 78 9.57 0.34 11.83
N ALA A 79 9.35 -0.77 11.12
CA ALA A 79 10.42 -1.57 10.54
C ALA A 79 11.22 -0.82 9.45
N SER A 80 10.54 -0.02 8.63
CA SER A 80 11.19 0.68 7.50
C SER A 80 11.85 2.01 7.87
N LEU A 81 11.37 2.67 8.93
CA LEU A 81 11.72 4.06 9.24
C LEU A 81 13.23 4.27 9.46
N PRO A 82 13.95 3.48 10.28
CA PRO A 82 15.37 3.73 10.52
C PRO A 82 16.21 3.64 9.25
N ALA A 83 16.01 2.58 8.46
CA ALA A 83 16.73 2.38 7.20
C ALA A 83 16.40 3.47 6.17
N PHE A 84 15.14 3.89 6.09
CA PHE A 84 14.72 4.95 5.19
C PHE A 84 15.33 6.30 5.57
N THR A 85 15.30 6.66 6.85
CA THR A 85 15.90 7.89 7.36
C THR A 85 17.41 7.93 7.06
N ASN A 86 18.14 6.85 7.34
CA ASN A 86 19.58 6.78 7.07
C ASN A 86 19.89 6.90 5.57
N LEU A 87 19.12 6.23 4.72
CA LEU A 87 19.25 6.32 3.27
C LEU A 87 19.00 7.75 2.79
N CYS A 88 17.88 8.37 3.18
CA CYS A 88 17.55 9.74 2.79
C CYS A 88 18.60 10.75 3.25
N THR A 89 19.10 10.64 4.48
CA THR A 89 20.21 11.48 4.98
C THR A 89 21.46 11.33 4.12
N SER A 90 21.85 10.10 3.79
CA SER A 90 23.03 9.82 2.97
C SER A 90 22.89 10.35 1.55
N LEU A 91 21.70 10.22 0.95
CA LEU A 91 21.40 10.77 -0.38
C LEU A 91 21.45 12.30 -0.35
N ASN A 92 20.86 12.93 0.67
CA ASN A 92 20.83 14.40 0.78
C ASN A 92 22.21 15.02 1.04
N ALA A 93 23.13 14.28 1.66
CA ALA A 93 24.52 14.72 1.85
C ALA A 93 25.36 14.65 0.56
N ALA A 94 24.94 13.84 -0.42
CA ALA A 94 25.69 13.63 -1.65
C ALA A 94 25.21 14.57 -2.77
N ALA A 95 26.10 15.43 -3.26
CA ALA A 95 25.80 16.44 -4.30
C ALA A 95 25.18 15.86 -5.58
N ALA A 96 25.47 14.59 -5.90
CA ALA A 96 24.90 13.88 -7.05
C ALA A 96 23.37 13.71 -7.00
N PHE A 97 22.74 13.80 -5.82
CA PHE A 97 21.30 13.58 -5.62
C PHE A 97 20.48 14.86 -5.38
N ASN A 98 20.99 16.02 -5.81
CA ASN A 98 20.35 17.33 -5.64
C ASN A 98 18.97 17.48 -6.32
N GLY A 99 18.67 16.67 -7.35
CA GLY A 99 17.39 16.69 -8.06
C GLY A 99 16.22 16.01 -7.36
N GLN A 100 16.43 15.39 -6.18
CA GLN A 100 15.42 14.74 -5.32
C GLN A 100 14.57 13.61 -5.94
N HIS A 101 14.71 13.31 -7.23
CA HIS A 101 13.91 12.27 -7.89
C HIS A 101 14.07 10.89 -7.25
N VAL A 102 15.30 10.49 -6.90
CA VAL A 102 15.57 9.20 -6.24
C VAL A 102 14.85 9.13 -4.89
N GLN A 103 14.94 10.19 -4.09
CA GLN A 103 14.29 10.31 -2.79
C GLN A 103 12.77 10.23 -2.94
N HIS A 104 12.18 10.98 -3.87
CA HIS A 104 10.73 10.95 -4.13
C HIS A 104 10.23 9.57 -4.56
N ILE A 105 10.96 8.90 -5.46
CA ILE A 105 10.63 7.53 -5.89
C ILE A 105 10.69 6.56 -4.70
N LEU A 106 11.73 6.66 -3.87
CA LEU A 106 11.86 5.83 -2.67
C LEU A 106 10.74 6.08 -1.65
N THR A 107 10.34 7.34 -1.44
CA THR A 107 9.18 7.70 -0.62
C THR A 107 7.91 7.02 -1.14
N HIS A 108 7.63 7.13 -2.45
CA HIS A 108 6.45 6.50 -3.06
C HIS A 108 6.43 4.97 -2.87
N CYS A 109 7.57 4.31 -3.10
CA CYS A 109 7.68 2.87 -2.88
C CYS A 109 7.48 2.50 -1.40
N ARG A 110 8.06 3.28 -0.46
CA ARG A 110 7.90 3.06 0.98
C ARG A 110 6.46 3.24 1.43
N ASP A 111 5.77 4.28 0.99
CA ASP A 111 4.39 4.55 1.38
C ASP A 111 3.45 3.43 0.88
N ARG A 112 3.75 2.90 -0.31
CA ARG A 112 3.05 1.75 -0.88
C ARG A 112 3.35 0.45 -0.14
N TYR A 113 4.59 0.25 0.31
CA TYR A 113 4.95 -0.83 1.22
C TYR A 113 4.17 -0.75 2.54
N ILE A 114 4.15 0.41 3.18
CA ILE A 114 3.44 0.63 4.45
C ILE A 114 1.95 0.33 4.27
N SER A 115 1.31 0.97 3.29
CA SER A 115 -0.11 0.79 3.01
C SER A 115 -0.50 -0.61 2.51
N GLY A 116 0.45 -1.41 1.99
CA GLY A 116 0.17 -2.70 1.37
C GLY A 116 -0.50 -2.58 -0.01
N GLY A 117 -0.21 -1.50 -0.74
CA GLY A 117 -0.79 -1.22 -2.05
C GLY A 117 -0.10 -1.95 -3.21
N SER A 118 -0.44 -1.54 -4.45
CA SER A 118 0.18 -2.04 -5.68
C SER A 118 1.71 -1.87 -5.66
N VAL A 119 2.42 -2.87 -6.21
CA VAL A 119 3.87 -2.85 -6.39
C VAL A 119 4.31 -2.19 -7.70
N ASN A 120 3.40 -2.05 -8.67
CA ASN A 120 3.63 -1.33 -9.92
C ASN A 120 3.10 0.09 -9.76
N LEU A 121 4.01 1.06 -9.86
CA LEU A 121 3.76 2.47 -9.55
C LEU A 121 4.11 3.33 -10.75
N GLY A 122 3.35 4.39 -11.00
CA GLY A 122 3.73 5.43 -11.96
C GLY A 122 4.34 6.62 -11.24
N TYR A 123 5.43 7.17 -11.76
CA TYR A 123 6.05 8.35 -11.16
C TYR A 123 5.34 9.66 -11.51
N GLY A 124 4.74 9.73 -12.70
CA GLY A 124 3.93 10.89 -13.14
C GLY A 124 4.74 12.06 -13.71
N VAL A 125 6.06 11.98 -13.71
CA VAL A 125 6.95 12.93 -14.38
C VAL A 125 7.50 12.30 -15.66
N VAL A 126 7.52 13.08 -16.74
CA VAL A 126 8.06 12.67 -18.03
C VAL A 126 9.51 13.14 -18.14
N PHE A 127 10.40 12.22 -18.51
CA PHE A 127 11.84 12.49 -18.63
C PHE A 127 12.26 12.52 -20.08
N THR A 128 13.22 13.37 -20.44
CA THR A 128 13.98 13.15 -21.68
C THR A 128 14.82 11.88 -21.54
N ARG A 129 15.19 11.26 -22.66
CA ARG A 129 16.08 10.09 -22.64
C ARG A 129 17.36 10.31 -21.84
N ALA A 130 18.01 11.46 -22.01
CA ALA A 130 19.24 11.79 -21.30
C ALA A 130 19.02 11.90 -19.78
N ASN A 131 17.94 12.58 -19.36
CA ASN A 131 17.61 12.71 -17.94
C ASN A 131 17.24 11.35 -17.32
N TYR A 132 16.57 10.47 -18.08
CA TYR A 132 16.27 9.12 -17.61
C TYR A 132 17.54 8.28 -17.45
N THR A 133 18.48 8.35 -18.39
CA THR A 133 19.78 7.65 -18.25
C THR A 133 20.56 8.15 -17.03
N ALA A 134 20.58 9.46 -16.79
CA ALA A 134 21.17 10.03 -15.58
C ALA A 134 20.48 9.51 -14.32
N LEU A 135 19.14 9.44 -14.32
CA LEU A 135 18.35 8.88 -13.23
C LEU A 135 18.68 7.40 -12.99
N GLN A 136 18.86 6.57 -14.03
CA GLN A 136 19.25 5.16 -13.88
C GLN A 136 20.62 5.02 -13.21
N ALA A 137 21.58 5.88 -13.56
CA ALA A 137 22.89 5.89 -12.94
C ALA A 137 22.80 6.26 -11.46
N LEU A 138 22.07 7.32 -11.12
CA LEU A 138 21.82 7.73 -9.74
C LEU A 138 21.08 6.64 -8.94
N TRP A 139 20.09 5.99 -9.56
CA TRP A 139 19.35 4.89 -8.94
C TRP A 139 20.25 3.73 -8.57
N THR A 140 21.15 3.35 -9.47
CA THR A 140 22.15 2.30 -9.21
C THR A 140 23.11 2.72 -8.09
N GLN A 141 23.55 3.98 -8.10
CA GLN A 141 24.44 4.52 -7.07
C GLN A 141 23.79 4.56 -5.67
N ALA A 142 22.45 4.72 -5.59
CA ALA A 142 21.71 4.70 -4.33
C ALA A 142 21.79 3.36 -3.59
N ALA A 143 22.20 2.28 -4.26
CA ALA A 143 22.44 0.97 -3.63
C ALA A 143 23.54 1.02 -2.55
N THR A 144 24.56 1.86 -2.75
CA THR A 144 25.70 1.98 -1.83
C THR A 144 25.28 2.56 -0.48
N PRO A 145 24.68 3.77 -0.40
CA PRO A 145 24.20 4.30 0.87
C PRO A 145 23.09 3.43 1.49
N ALA A 146 22.30 2.70 0.70
CA ALA A 146 21.28 1.79 1.22
C ALA A 146 21.86 0.59 2.01
N ARG A 147 23.16 0.29 1.85
CA ARG A 147 23.88 -0.78 2.56
C ARG A 147 24.73 -0.26 3.72
N GLN A 148 24.90 1.05 3.87
CA GLN A 148 25.76 1.63 4.91
C GLN A 148 25.06 1.64 6.28
N GLY A 149 25.77 1.20 7.32
CA GLY A 149 25.34 1.35 8.72
C GLY A 149 24.19 0.44 9.18
N VAL A 150 23.83 -0.60 8.43
CA VAL A 150 22.77 -1.55 8.80
C VAL A 150 23.22 -3.01 8.58
N PRO A 151 23.13 -3.91 9.58
CA PRO A 151 23.51 -5.32 9.43
C PRO A 151 22.70 -6.07 8.37
N VAL A 152 21.44 -5.65 8.15
CA VAL A 152 20.56 -6.16 7.11
C VAL A 152 19.94 -4.95 6.40
N ALA A 153 20.28 -4.79 5.12
CA ALA A 153 19.73 -3.70 4.31
C ALA A 153 18.23 -3.92 4.08
N PHE A 154 17.40 -2.96 4.49
CA PHE A 154 15.95 -3.01 4.29
C PHE A 154 15.54 -2.58 2.88
N PHE A 155 16.34 -1.71 2.26
CA PHE A 155 16.22 -1.28 0.86
C PHE A 155 17.33 -1.96 0.06
N THR A 156 16.95 -2.80 -0.89
CA THR A 156 17.89 -3.65 -1.66
C THR A 156 17.49 -3.73 -3.14
N ALA A 157 18.31 -4.40 -3.96
CA ALA A 157 18.01 -4.68 -5.37
C ALA A 157 17.62 -3.44 -6.18
N PHE A 158 18.48 -2.42 -6.15
CA PHE A 158 18.35 -1.20 -6.95
C PHE A 158 18.76 -1.50 -8.39
N ASP A 159 17.80 -1.92 -9.20
CA ASP A 159 18.01 -2.27 -10.60
C ASP A 159 17.20 -1.36 -11.52
N SER A 160 17.53 -1.33 -12.81
CA SER A 160 16.71 -0.65 -13.81
C SER A 160 16.51 -1.53 -15.04
N GLY A 161 15.34 -1.40 -15.67
CA GLY A 161 15.03 -2.06 -16.93
C GLY A 161 15.39 -1.18 -18.12
N VAL A 162 15.68 -1.81 -19.26
CA VAL A 162 15.85 -1.09 -20.53
C VAL A 162 14.52 -0.38 -20.87
N PRO A 163 14.53 0.91 -21.27
CA PRO A 163 13.36 1.59 -21.80
C PRO A 163 12.69 0.79 -22.91
N GLN A 164 11.37 0.68 -22.86
CA GLN A 164 10.58 -0.04 -23.86
C GLN A 164 9.58 0.90 -24.53
N ASN A 165 9.42 0.72 -25.84
CA ASN A 165 8.27 1.28 -26.55
C ASN A 165 7.03 0.42 -26.23
N LYS A 166 6.21 0.86 -25.27
CA LYS A 166 5.01 0.15 -24.85
C LYS A 166 3.92 0.17 -25.92
N ALA A 167 3.87 1.23 -26.74
CA ALA A 167 2.93 1.33 -27.85
C ALA A 167 3.26 0.29 -28.94
N ALA A 168 4.53 0.16 -29.32
CA ALA A 168 4.97 -0.84 -30.30
C ALA A 168 4.75 -2.29 -29.82
N LEU A 169 4.77 -2.51 -28.50
CA LEU A 169 4.51 -3.81 -27.89
C LEU A 169 3.02 -4.10 -27.67
N GLY A 170 2.11 -3.20 -28.05
CA GLY A 170 0.66 -3.35 -27.82
C GLY A 170 0.26 -3.35 -26.33
N LYS A 171 1.15 -2.87 -25.45
CA LYS A 171 0.97 -2.89 -23.98
C LYS A 171 0.57 -1.53 -23.39
N GLY A 172 0.26 -0.55 -24.23
CA GLY A 172 -0.11 0.82 -23.83
C GLY A 172 -1.61 1.07 -23.61
N SER A 173 -2.45 0.04 -23.64
CA SER A 173 -3.89 0.19 -23.94
C SER A 173 -4.83 -0.25 -22.83
N VAL A 174 -4.61 0.16 -21.57
CA VAL A 174 -5.60 -0.06 -20.49
C VAL A 174 -5.92 1.26 -19.78
N GLY A 175 -7.15 1.75 -19.95
CA GLY A 175 -7.70 2.94 -19.26
C GLY A 175 -7.39 4.28 -19.96
N ALA A 176 -8.21 5.30 -19.69
CA ALA A 176 -8.35 6.60 -20.38
C ALA A 176 -7.11 7.54 -20.39
N THR A 177 -5.92 7.01 -20.72
CA THR A 177 -4.66 7.75 -20.91
C THR A 177 -4.07 7.49 -22.30
N LEU A 178 -4.96 7.35 -23.29
CA LEU A 178 -4.74 7.03 -24.70
C LEU A 178 -3.77 7.95 -25.48
N ALA A 179 -3.05 8.87 -24.83
CA ALA A 179 -2.24 9.87 -25.53
C ALA A 179 -0.73 9.91 -25.19
N LYS A 180 -0.20 9.30 -24.11
CA LYS A 180 1.16 9.71 -23.63
C LYS A 180 2.09 8.66 -22.99
N ARG A 181 2.01 7.38 -23.34
CA ARG A 181 2.98 6.36 -22.83
C ARG A 181 3.62 5.54 -23.93
N GLU A 182 4.28 6.22 -24.89
CA GLU A 182 5.00 5.52 -25.95
C GLU A 182 6.25 4.84 -25.38
N TRP A 183 7.15 5.59 -24.74
CA TRP A 183 8.37 5.07 -24.13
C TRP A 183 8.31 5.09 -22.62
N GLN A 184 8.69 3.98 -21.99
CA GLN A 184 8.66 3.85 -20.54
C GLN A 184 9.88 3.09 -20.03
N GLY A 185 10.54 3.67 -19.04
CA GLY A 185 11.57 3.07 -18.22
C GLY A 185 11.02 2.42 -16.96
N ASN A 186 11.81 1.53 -16.35
CA ASN A 186 11.45 0.86 -15.10
C ASN A 186 12.60 0.96 -14.11
N LEU A 187 12.31 1.36 -12.88
CA LEU A 187 13.25 1.33 -11.76
C LEU A 187 12.72 0.36 -10.70
N PHE A 188 13.58 -0.53 -10.24
CA PHE A 188 13.23 -1.56 -9.27
C PHE A 188 13.93 -1.31 -7.94
N VAL A 189 13.23 -1.57 -6.84
CA VAL A 189 13.80 -1.64 -5.49
C VAL A 189 13.02 -2.69 -4.70
N ARG A 190 13.72 -3.40 -3.82
CA ARG A 190 13.11 -4.28 -2.83
C ARG A 190 13.10 -3.58 -1.47
N ILE A 191 11.93 -3.54 -0.83
CA ILE A 191 11.70 -2.99 0.50
C ILE A 191 11.23 -4.15 1.39
N GLY A 192 12.05 -4.54 2.36
CA GLY A 192 11.88 -5.82 3.06
C GLY A 192 11.90 -6.98 2.07
N ASN A 193 10.80 -7.75 1.99
CA ASN A 193 10.65 -8.86 1.04
C ASN A 193 9.84 -8.52 -0.23
N VAL A 194 9.43 -7.26 -0.40
CA VAL A 194 8.54 -6.85 -1.50
C VAL A 194 9.32 -6.09 -2.56
N ARG A 195 9.22 -6.52 -3.82
CA ARG A 195 9.83 -5.84 -4.97
C ARG A 195 8.83 -4.84 -5.59
N PHE A 196 9.23 -3.59 -5.65
CA PHE A 196 8.51 -2.51 -6.33
C PHE A 196 9.08 -2.26 -7.72
N ASN A 197 8.20 -1.81 -8.61
CA ASN A 197 8.51 -1.40 -9.97
C ASN A 197 7.93 0.00 -10.20
N MET A 198 8.82 0.98 -10.35
CA MET A 198 8.46 2.35 -10.68
C MET A 198 8.58 2.57 -12.20
N HIS A 199 7.44 2.85 -12.81
CA HIS A 199 7.30 3.22 -14.20
C HIS A 199 7.59 4.71 -14.39
N ILE A 200 8.55 5.02 -15.26
CA ILE A 200 8.93 6.39 -15.62
C ILE A 200 8.62 6.60 -17.10
N ASP A 201 7.77 7.58 -17.40
CA ASP A 201 7.44 7.93 -18.78
C ASP A 201 8.60 8.74 -19.40
N ILE A 202 8.94 8.46 -20.65
CA ILE A 202 10.10 9.03 -21.34
C ILE A 202 9.66 9.69 -22.66
N ASP A 203 10.02 10.96 -22.83
CA ASP A 203 9.89 11.69 -24.09
C ASP A 203 11.08 11.38 -25.00
N LYS A 204 10.79 11.30 -26.31
CA LYS A 204 11.78 11.06 -27.36
C LYS A 204 12.86 12.14 -27.40
#